data_AF-A0AAU5TJD2-F1
#
_entry.id   AF-A0AAU5TJD2-F1
#
_cell.length_a   1.000
_cell.length_b   1.000
_cell.length_c   1.000
_cell.angle_alpha   90.00
_cell.angle_beta   90.00
_cell.angle_gamma   90.00
#
_symmetry.space_group_name_H-M   'P 1'
#
loop_
_entity.id
_entity.type
_entity.pdbx_description
1 polymer ?
#
loop_
_entity_poly.entity_id
_entity_poly.type
_entity_poly.pdbx_seq_one_letter_code
_entity_poly.pdbx_strand_id
1 'polypeptide(L)'
;MSAVAAPAAVLDRPLWDDVDKVGGAPVRIPGQRSALQPVPGAGVVRRQRVRVPMRLVWSPAYQDVSLSVYVKVKALASRPEGCQAKTETIASYLGLSAASVERGMTQLRRPGPDGVVELRSARRTLPGGMGQSAVRSVRPMSGEEAFVWLPVAAAEDLTPRQLRVYALVAYAQARGIALTEAELASCLWHHSGKKAGEALSVTAASAVVTEVEAARWLTVQRRAGQRGRNLYIAHDLAPEARPGVPADGCSAAPEAAETAVDSGSEGSASSQVGEGSGSLVGEGSGSLVGEGSLAFKESPRTDSPDDERALISPAVGEVQVVEGAEAVEIPAAATTRSTSGGGVALRAGEISQPSSKPSSEKRTSKDGGSSRSSHTGPQLAMSPEIYAVLEPVHVLLEQVTSSFVARKIAREVGRQLREGTAPDRLRHRLTARLAKVMLSDIRDPGRWLLGVALPRWGCGYQDCEASIIWRTGAACDLCAEIVQDQRAARQCEQRLEQGLCPQHGTRPGPFGRCADCELDAAIRRPAPVLVPREPEGPRRASCGDCGCVIFLTGRAVDTGLCKLCREEADALTVAVAAPAAPSVPGACSGFDGEVPCTRRALPTRNVCLTHRSRELAGEVA
;
A
#
# COMPACT_ATOMS: atom_id res chain seq x y z
N MET A 1 -33.45 -14.74 52.15
CA MET A 1 -32.43 -13.92 51.46
C MET A 1 -32.06 -14.63 50.17
N SER A 2 -32.79 -14.36 49.08
CA SER A 2 -32.46 -14.84 47.74
C SER A 2 -32.42 -13.63 46.83
N ALA A 3 -31.23 -13.27 46.38
CA ALA A 3 -31.00 -12.18 45.45
C ALA A 3 -31.44 -12.63 44.05
N VAL A 4 -32.45 -11.96 43.52
CA VAL A 4 -32.90 -12.07 42.14
C VAL A 4 -31.89 -11.34 41.25
N ALA A 5 -31.22 -12.08 40.39
CA ALA A 5 -30.33 -11.52 39.37
C ALA A 5 -31.16 -10.88 38.26
N ALA A 6 -30.90 -9.61 37.96
CA ALA A 6 -31.48 -8.88 36.84
C ALA A 6 -30.90 -9.40 35.50
N PRO A 7 -31.70 -9.49 34.43
CA PRO A 7 -31.21 -9.92 33.13
C PRO A 7 -30.38 -8.82 32.46
N ALA A 8 -29.28 -9.24 31.84
CA ALA A 8 -28.41 -8.41 31.02
C ALA A 8 -29.20 -7.79 29.85
N ALA A 9 -29.11 -6.47 29.72
CA ALA A 9 -29.66 -5.71 28.61
C ALA A 9 -29.03 -6.18 27.29
N VAL A 10 -29.88 -6.64 26.38
CA VAL A 10 -29.57 -6.87 24.97
C VAL A 10 -29.20 -5.51 24.37
N LEU A 11 -27.93 -5.34 24.01
CA LEU A 11 -27.47 -4.15 23.27
C LEU A 11 -28.12 -4.13 21.88
N ASP A 12 -28.61 -2.94 21.54
CA ASP A 12 -29.37 -2.58 20.35
C ASP A 12 -28.82 -3.13 19.02
N ARG A 13 -29.76 -3.45 18.12
CA ARG A 13 -29.47 -3.78 16.71
C ARG A 13 -28.76 -2.61 16.04
N PRO A 14 -27.74 -2.85 15.19
CA PRO A 14 -27.09 -1.79 14.46
C PRO A 14 -28.10 -1.09 13.52
N LEU A 15 -28.07 0.26 13.49
CA LEU A 15 -28.91 1.17 12.68
C LEU A 15 -29.08 0.72 11.21
N TRP A 16 -28.14 -0.07 10.70
CA TRP A 16 -28.05 -0.53 9.32
C TRP A 16 -29.04 -1.64 8.96
N ASP A 17 -29.53 -2.43 9.93
CA ASP A 17 -30.54 -3.49 9.69
C ASP A 17 -31.92 -2.90 9.31
N ASP A 18 -32.21 -1.67 9.74
CA ASP A 18 -33.48 -0.99 9.45
C ASP A 18 -33.44 -0.20 8.13
N VAL A 19 -32.25 0.15 7.63
CA VAL A 19 -32.10 0.85 6.34
C VAL A 19 -32.53 -0.05 5.17
N ASP A 20 -32.34 -1.36 5.28
CA ASP A 20 -32.72 -2.32 4.23
C ASP A 20 -34.24 -2.61 4.20
N LYS A 21 -35.02 -2.13 5.19
CA LYS A 21 -36.48 -2.32 5.23
C LYS A 21 -37.29 -1.13 4.75
N VAL A 22 -36.67 0.02 4.52
CA VAL A 22 -37.36 1.21 4.02
C VAL A 22 -37.14 1.31 2.51
N GLY A 23 -38.11 0.81 1.74
CA GLY A 23 -38.24 1.05 0.30
C GLY A 23 -38.51 2.53 -0.02
N GLY A 24 -37.57 3.40 0.32
CA GLY A 24 -37.63 4.83 0.03
C GLY A 24 -37.10 5.10 -1.38
N ALA A 25 -37.96 5.59 -2.26
CA ALA A 25 -37.57 6.08 -3.58
C ALA A 25 -36.44 7.13 -3.45
N PRO A 26 -35.44 7.12 -4.34
CA PRO A 26 -34.33 8.06 -4.26
C PRO A 26 -34.83 9.50 -4.45
N VAL A 27 -34.57 10.33 -3.44
CA VAL A 27 -34.74 11.79 -3.52
C VAL A 27 -33.80 12.31 -4.59
N ARG A 28 -34.36 12.76 -5.72
CA ARG A 28 -33.62 13.47 -6.77
C ARG A 28 -33.14 14.81 -6.20
N ILE A 29 -31.84 14.95 -6.04
CA ILE A 29 -31.18 16.26 -5.91
C ILE A 29 -30.98 16.79 -7.34
N PRO A 30 -31.59 17.92 -7.74
CA PRO A 30 -31.39 18.49 -9.06
C PRO A 30 -30.10 19.34 -9.09
N GLY A 31 -29.25 19.09 -10.08
CA GLY A 31 -28.26 20.08 -10.54
C GLY A 31 -26.79 19.73 -10.31
N GLN A 32 -26.22 18.90 -11.19
CA GLN A 32 -24.90 19.11 -11.80
C GLN A 32 -24.67 18.04 -12.89
N ARG A 33 -25.18 18.29 -14.09
CA ARG A 33 -24.71 17.62 -15.30
C ARG A 33 -23.55 18.45 -15.85
N SER A 34 -22.32 18.11 -15.47
CA SER A 34 -21.14 18.49 -16.26
C SER A 34 -20.82 17.34 -17.20
N ALA A 35 -21.29 17.46 -18.44
CA ALA A 35 -20.82 16.65 -19.55
C ALA A 35 -19.40 17.11 -19.91
N LEU A 36 -18.39 16.46 -19.36
CA LEU A 36 -17.05 16.51 -19.91
C LEU A 36 -16.93 15.36 -20.92
N GLN A 37 -16.85 15.72 -22.19
CA GLN A 37 -16.47 14.79 -23.26
C GLN A 37 -15.04 14.29 -23.00
N PRO A 38 -14.75 12.99 -23.21
CA PRO A 38 -13.40 12.46 -23.02
C PRO A 38 -12.47 12.96 -24.12
N VAL A 39 -11.32 13.49 -23.70
CA VAL A 39 -10.18 13.79 -24.57
C VAL A 39 -9.57 12.45 -25.03
N PRO A 40 -9.45 12.18 -26.34
CA PRO A 40 -8.77 10.98 -26.82
C PRO A 40 -7.26 11.13 -26.63
N GLY A 41 -6.63 10.24 -25.85
CA GLY A 41 -5.16 10.14 -25.79
C GLY A 41 -4.53 9.90 -24.41
N ALA A 42 -5.27 10.06 -23.31
CA ALA A 42 -4.80 9.60 -22.00
C ALA A 42 -5.31 8.17 -21.80
N GLY A 43 -4.42 7.18 -21.73
CA GLY A 43 -4.77 5.82 -21.37
C GLY A 43 -5.48 5.81 -20.03
N VAL A 44 -6.81 5.70 -20.03
CA VAL A 44 -7.58 5.53 -18.79
C VAL A 44 -7.25 4.13 -18.30
N VAL A 45 -6.27 4.02 -17.40
CA VAL A 45 -6.04 2.80 -16.63
C VAL A 45 -7.29 2.57 -15.79
N ARG A 46 -8.27 1.86 -16.36
CA ARG A 46 -9.48 1.47 -15.65
C ARG A 46 -9.08 0.40 -14.65
N ARG A 47 -8.83 0.82 -13.41
CA ARG A 47 -8.45 -0.08 -12.33
C ARG A 47 -9.63 -0.99 -11.97
N GLN A 48 -9.34 -2.28 -11.80
CA GLN A 48 -10.33 -3.32 -11.50
C GLN A 48 -11.07 -3.00 -10.19
N ARG A 49 -12.40 -3.19 -10.19
CA ARG A 49 -13.26 -3.11 -8.99
C ARG A 49 -13.98 -4.43 -8.80
N VAL A 50 -14.32 -4.74 -7.56
CA VAL A 50 -15.09 -5.94 -7.21
C VAL A 50 -16.26 -5.60 -6.30
N ARG A 51 -17.39 -6.28 -6.49
CA ARG A 51 -18.53 -6.23 -5.57
C ARG A 51 -18.19 -7.02 -4.31
N VAL A 52 -18.35 -6.43 -3.14
CA VAL A 52 -18.15 -7.10 -1.86
C VAL A 52 -19.44 -7.07 -1.05
N PRO A 53 -19.91 -8.22 -0.53
CA PRO A 53 -21.13 -8.26 0.26
C PRO A 53 -20.90 -7.53 1.58
N MET A 54 -21.89 -6.73 2.01
CA MET A 54 -21.79 -5.96 3.25
C MET A 54 -21.59 -6.84 4.47
N ARG A 55 -22.03 -8.11 4.43
CA ARG A 55 -21.76 -9.12 5.47
C ARG A 55 -20.28 -9.30 5.79
N LEU A 56 -19.38 -9.19 4.81
CA LEU A 56 -17.93 -9.27 5.04
C LEU A 56 -17.34 -7.99 5.65
N VAL A 57 -18.05 -6.87 5.51
CA VAL A 57 -17.60 -5.54 5.93
C VAL A 57 -18.05 -5.25 7.36
N TRP A 58 -19.34 -5.40 7.66
CA TRP A 58 -19.93 -4.99 8.94
C TRP A 58 -19.94 -6.08 10.02
N SER A 59 -19.81 -7.36 9.65
CA SER A 59 -20.09 -8.46 10.55
C SER A 59 -18.86 -8.77 11.40
N PRO A 60 -19.02 -8.95 12.72
CA PRO A 60 -17.93 -9.43 13.56
C PRO A 60 -17.51 -10.88 13.23
N ALA A 61 -18.34 -11.62 12.48
CA ALA A 61 -18.04 -13.01 12.13
C ALA A 61 -16.83 -13.16 11.18
N TYR A 62 -16.43 -12.09 10.49
CA TYR A 62 -15.29 -12.07 9.58
C TYR A 62 -14.18 -11.18 10.13
N GLN A 63 -12.96 -11.69 10.18
CA GLN A 63 -11.77 -10.91 10.54
C GLN A 63 -11.42 -9.91 9.42
N ASP A 64 -10.74 -8.83 9.78
CA ASP A 64 -10.31 -7.78 8.83
C ASP A 64 -9.58 -8.39 7.63
N VAL A 65 -8.68 -9.35 7.87
CA VAL A 65 -7.88 -10.02 6.83
C VAL A 65 -8.74 -10.73 5.78
N SER A 66 -9.90 -11.25 6.17
CA SER A 66 -10.81 -11.97 5.27
C SER A 66 -11.38 -11.04 4.20
N LEU A 67 -11.56 -9.75 4.49
CA LEU A 67 -12.00 -8.77 3.52
C LEU A 67 -10.94 -8.54 2.43
N SER A 68 -9.68 -8.31 2.80
CA SER A 68 -8.57 -8.13 1.85
C SER A 68 -8.37 -9.37 0.96
N VAL A 69 -8.40 -10.55 1.58
CA VAL A 69 -8.28 -11.83 0.86
C VAL A 69 -9.46 -12.03 -0.09
N TYR A 70 -10.70 -11.75 0.34
CA TYR A 70 -11.88 -11.83 -0.52
C TYR A 70 -11.75 -10.94 -1.75
N VAL A 71 -11.37 -9.66 -1.57
CA VAL A 71 -11.22 -8.69 -2.66
C VAL A 71 -10.23 -9.21 -3.69
N LYS A 72 -9.04 -9.65 -3.26
CA LYS A 72 -8.01 -10.12 -4.19
C LYS A 72 -8.39 -11.43 -4.86
N VAL A 73 -8.95 -12.39 -4.13
CA VAL A 73 -9.39 -13.66 -4.72
C VAL A 73 -10.52 -13.45 -5.72
N LYS A 74 -11.49 -12.57 -5.43
CA LYS A 74 -12.56 -12.22 -6.37
C LYS A 74 -12.03 -11.57 -7.64
N ALA A 75 -11.05 -10.67 -7.49
CA ALA A 75 -10.39 -10.01 -8.61
C ALA A 75 -9.63 -11.00 -9.50
N LEU A 76 -8.92 -11.96 -8.90
CA LEU A 76 -8.22 -13.01 -9.65
C LEU A 76 -9.19 -14.03 -10.25
N ALA A 77 -10.31 -14.30 -9.59
CA ALA A 77 -11.33 -15.24 -10.04
C ALA A 77 -12.18 -14.72 -11.20
N SER A 78 -12.15 -13.41 -11.51
CA SER A 78 -12.82 -12.88 -12.70
C SER A 78 -12.09 -13.22 -14.01
N ARG A 79 -10.89 -13.81 -13.93
CA ARG A 79 -10.15 -14.32 -15.09
C ARG A 79 -10.78 -15.63 -15.58
N PRO A 80 -10.70 -15.97 -16.88
CA PRO A 80 -11.30 -17.20 -17.42
C PRO A 80 -10.75 -18.48 -16.77
N GLU A 81 -9.50 -18.45 -16.31
CA GLU A 81 -8.86 -19.56 -15.61
C GLU A 81 -9.23 -19.68 -14.12
N GLY A 82 -9.95 -18.69 -13.56
CA GLY A 82 -10.26 -18.56 -12.14
C GLY A 82 -9.04 -18.21 -11.26
N CYS A 83 -9.23 -18.12 -9.94
CA CYS A 83 -8.12 -17.83 -9.04
C CYS A 83 -7.29 -19.09 -8.76
N GLN A 84 -6.21 -19.28 -9.53
CA GLN A 84 -5.22 -20.35 -9.35
C GLN A 84 -4.01 -19.93 -8.50
N ALA A 85 -3.97 -18.66 -8.09
CA ALA A 85 -2.83 -18.07 -7.42
C ALA A 85 -2.49 -18.81 -6.12
N LYS A 86 -1.22 -19.10 -5.86
CA LYS A 86 -0.82 -19.73 -4.60
C LYS A 86 -1.03 -18.78 -3.41
N THR A 87 -1.09 -19.34 -2.22
CA THR A 87 -1.27 -18.54 -0.99
C THR A 87 -0.14 -17.54 -0.82
N GLU A 88 1.10 -17.93 -1.16
CA GLU A 88 2.26 -17.06 -1.16
C GLU A 88 2.12 -15.93 -2.19
N THR A 89 1.54 -16.21 -3.36
CA THR A 89 1.29 -15.21 -4.40
C THR A 89 0.26 -14.18 -3.92
N ILE A 90 -0.85 -14.64 -3.33
CA ILE A 90 -1.89 -13.75 -2.76
C ILE A 90 -1.30 -12.91 -1.62
N ALA A 91 -0.51 -13.53 -0.75
CA ALA A 91 0.17 -12.85 0.35
C ALA A 91 1.13 -11.76 -0.16
N SER A 92 1.87 -12.04 -1.23
CA SER A 92 2.74 -11.08 -1.90
C SER A 92 1.99 -9.88 -2.47
N TYR A 93 0.79 -10.06 -3.06
CA TYR A 93 0.00 -8.93 -3.56
C TYR A 93 -0.54 -8.06 -2.44
N LEU A 94 -0.95 -8.66 -1.32
CA LEU A 94 -1.57 -7.94 -0.21
C LEU A 94 -0.57 -7.38 0.81
N GLY A 95 0.73 -7.64 0.66
CA GLY A 95 1.74 -7.29 1.66
C GLY A 95 1.52 -8.00 3.01
N LEU A 96 0.90 -9.20 3.00
CA LEU A 96 0.58 -9.98 4.20
C LEU A 96 1.45 -11.22 4.32
N SER A 97 1.47 -11.85 5.50
CA SER A 97 2.07 -13.17 5.65
C SER A 97 1.19 -14.26 5.06
N ALA A 98 1.80 -15.34 4.55
CA ALA A 98 1.06 -16.50 4.02
C ALA A 98 0.12 -17.11 5.07
N ALA A 99 0.53 -17.13 6.35
CA ALA A 99 -0.30 -17.59 7.45
C ALA A 99 -1.55 -16.72 7.66
N SER A 100 -1.43 -15.40 7.54
CA SER A 100 -2.58 -14.49 7.62
C SER A 100 -3.55 -14.70 6.46
N VAL A 101 -3.03 -14.90 5.25
CA VAL A 101 -3.85 -15.21 4.07
C VAL A 101 -4.55 -16.56 4.21
N GLU A 102 -3.87 -17.61 4.70
CA GLU A 102 -4.52 -18.90 4.97
C GLU A 102 -5.61 -18.80 6.02
N ARG A 103 -5.40 -18.01 7.08
CA ARG A 103 -6.45 -17.75 8.09
C ARG A 103 -7.67 -17.08 7.44
N GLY A 104 -7.45 -16.04 6.63
CA GLY A 104 -8.54 -15.36 5.92
C GLY A 104 -9.28 -16.30 4.97
N MET A 105 -8.56 -17.08 4.15
CA MET A 105 -9.18 -18.06 3.26
C MET A 105 -9.93 -19.14 4.03
N THR A 106 -9.39 -19.62 5.15
CA THR A 106 -10.03 -20.63 5.99
C THR A 106 -11.34 -20.10 6.57
N GLN A 107 -11.36 -18.83 7.02
CA GLN A 107 -12.58 -18.22 7.51
C GLN A 107 -13.63 -18.06 6.39
N LEU A 108 -13.23 -17.63 5.20
CA LEU A 108 -14.14 -17.49 4.06
C LEU A 108 -14.70 -18.83 3.54
N ARG A 109 -13.97 -19.93 3.76
CA ARG A 109 -14.41 -21.30 3.43
C ARG A 109 -15.37 -21.89 4.47
N ARG A 110 -15.42 -21.32 5.68
CA ARG A 110 -16.35 -21.76 6.72
C ARG A 110 -17.72 -21.11 6.49
N PRO A 111 -18.82 -21.82 6.77
CA PRO A 111 -20.14 -21.19 6.77
C PRO A 111 -20.15 -20.04 7.78
N GLY A 112 -20.66 -18.89 7.35
CA GLY A 112 -20.98 -17.77 8.24
C GLY A 112 -22.11 -18.13 9.23
N PRO A 113 -22.48 -17.22 10.13
CA PRO A 113 -23.60 -17.42 11.05
C PRO A 113 -24.95 -17.64 10.34
N ASP A 114 -25.07 -17.17 9.11
CA ASP A 114 -26.18 -17.36 8.19
C ASP A 114 -26.07 -18.64 7.33
N GLY A 115 -25.04 -19.46 7.56
CA GLY A 115 -24.75 -20.66 6.78
C GLY A 115 -24.08 -20.40 5.42
N VAL A 116 -23.80 -19.14 5.08
CA VAL A 116 -23.25 -18.79 3.76
C VAL A 116 -21.75 -19.02 3.71
N VAL A 117 -21.29 -19.74 2.68
CA VAL A 117 -19.85 -19.92 2.39
C VAL A 117 -19.44 -18.97 1.28
N GLU A 118 -18.53 -18.05 1.58
CA GLU A 118 -18.12 -16.98 0.66
C GLU A 118 -17.05 -17.43 -0.34
N LEU A 119 -16.19 -18.36 0.06
CA LEU A 119 -15.10 -18.88 -0.77
C LEU A 119 -15.19 -20.39 -0.94
N ARG A 120 -15.20 -20.84 -2.20
CA ARG A 120 -15.10 -22.25 -2.58
C ARG A 120 -13.74 -22.54 -3.17
N SER A 121 -13.20 -23.72 -2.90
CA SER A 121 -11.91 -24.15 -3.40
C SER A 121 -12.07 -25.54 -4.01
N ALA A 122 -11.88 -25.65 -5.32
CA ALA A 122 -11.90 -26.90 -6.06
C ALA A 122 -10.47 -27.36 -6.35
N ARG A 123 -10.06 -28.51 -5.81
CA ARG A 123 -8.75 -29.08 -6.10
C ARG A 123 -8.76 -29.67 -7.50
N ARG A 124 -7.81 -29.26 -8.35
CA ARG A 124 -7.58 -29.89 -9.65
C ARG A 124 -6.47 -30.93 -9.54
N THR A 125 -6.81 -32.19 -9.75
CA THR A 125 -5.83 -33.27 -9.92
C THR A 125 -5.87 -33.71 -11.38
N LEU A 126 -4.72 -33.74 -12.05
CA LEU A 126 -4.64 -34.32 -13.39
C LEU A 126 -4.70 -35.85 -13.30
N PRO A 127 -5.20 -36.54 -14.35
CA PRO A 127 -4.98 -37.96 -14.53
C PRO A 127 -3.46 -38.22 -14.52
N GLY A 128 -2.96 -38.91 -13.49
CA GLY A 128 -1.52 -39.12 -13.27
C GLY A 128 -0.96 -38.55 -11.96
N GLY A 129 -1.80 -37.95 -11.09
CA GLY A 129 -1.41 -37.63 -9.70
C GLY A 129 -0.53 -36.40 -9.52
N MET A 130 -0.14 -35.71 -10.61
CA MET A 130 0.47 -34.37 -10.52
C MET A 130 -0.61 -33.33 -10.18
N GLY A 131 -0.65 -32.88 -8.93
CA GLY A 131 -1.60 -31.88 -8.47
C GLY A 131 -1.37 -30.51 -9.12
N GLN A 132 -2.44 -29.89 -9.63
CA GLN A 132 -2.48 -28.46 -9.97
C GLN A 132 -2.90 -27.65 -8.74
N SER A 133 -2.57 -26.36 -8.74
CA SER A 133 -3.08 -25.43 -7.72
C SER A 133 -4.61 -25.50 -7.66
N ALA A 134 -5.17 -25.44 -6.45
CA ALA A 134 -6.62 -25.39 -6.30
C ALA A 134 -7.17 -24.13 -6.96
N VAL A 135 -8.27 -24.28 -7.71
CA VAL A 135 -9.00 -23.15 -8.28
C VAL A 135 -9.95 -22.64 -7.22
N ARG A 136 -9.81 -21.37 -6.85
CA ARG A 136 -10.66 -20.72 -5.87
C ARG A 136 -11.69 -19.85 -6.60
N SER A 137 -12.94 -19.92 -6.17
CA SER A 137 -14.02 -19.09 -6.67
C SER A 137 -14.82 -18.52 -5.51
N VAL A 138 -15.25 -17.28 -5.68
CA VAL A 138 -16.12 -16.60 -4.72
C VAL A 138 -17.56 -16.90 -5.09
N ARG A 139 -18.43 -17.02 -4.09
CA ARG A 139 -19.87 -17.24 -4.29
C ARG A 139 -20.45 -16.12 -5.18
N PRO A 140 -21.34 -16.45 -6.14
CA PRO A 140 -22.12 -15.44 -6.85
C PRO A 140 -23.05 -14.71 -5.87
N MET A 141 -23.11 -13.39 -6.00
CA MET A 141 -23.94 -12.52 -5.17
C MET A 141 -25.35 -12.44 -5.75
N SER A 142 -26.39 -12.53 -4.93
CA SER A 142 -27.76 -12.31 -5.41
C SER A 142 -28.00 -10.82 -5.71
N GLY A 143 -29.00 -10.50 -6.55
CA GLY A 143 -29.34 -9.12 -6.87
C GLY A 143 -29.84 -8.31 -5.65
N GLU A 144 -30.44 -8.99 -4.68
CA GLU A 144 -31.03 -8.38 -3.47
C GLU A 144 -30.01 -8.19 -2.33
N GLU A 145 -28.83 -8.81 -2.44
CA GLU A 145 -27.81 -8.77 -1.39
C GLU A 145 -27.12 -7.40 -1.34
N ALA A 146 -27.08 -6.77 -0.17
CA ALA A 146 -26.38 -5.50 0.03
C ALA A 146 -24.87 -5.63 -0.23
N PHE A 147 -24.30 -4.69 -0.98
CA PHE A 147 -22.90 -4.73 -1.40
C PHE A 147 -22.26 -3.35 -1.50
N VAL A 148 -20.92 -3.34 -1.56
CA VAL A 148 -20.09 -2.17 -1.84
C VAL A 148 -19.08 -2.49 -2.96
N TRP A 149 -18.82 -1.51 -3.83
CA TRP A 149 -17.78 -1.61 -4.85
C TRP A 149 -16.43 -1.17 -4.31
N LEU A 150 -15.47 -2.09 -4.21
CA LEU A 150 -14.12 -1.77 -3.75
C LEU A 150 -13.11 -1.81 -4.90
N PRO A 151 -12.23 -0.81 -5.03
CA PRO A 151 -11.06 -0.90 -5.89
C PRO A 151 -10.12 -2.00 -5.40
N VAL A 152 -9.57 -2.81 -6.30
CA VAL A 152 -8.60 -3.85 -5.93
C VAL A 152 -7.32 -3.24 -5.36
N ALA A 153 -6.88 -2.12 -5.93
CA ALA A 153 -5.71 -1.37 -5.44
C ALA A 153 -5.86 -0.91 -3.98
N ALA A 154 -7.08 -0.57 -3.54
CA ALA A 154 -7.30 -0.19 -2.13
C ALA A 154 -6.97 -1.35 -1.18
N ALA A 155 -7.20 -2.60 -1.58
CA ALA A 155 -6.87 -3.77 -0.78
C ALA A 155 -5.37 -4.13 -0.79
N GLU A 156 -4.62 -3.60 -1.76
CA GLU A 156 -3.17 -3.76 -1.87
C GLU A 156 -2.43 -2.66 -1.09
N ASP A 157 -2.99 -1.44 -1.08
CA ASP A 157 -2.39 -0.26 -0.43
C ASP A 157 -2.75 -0.14 1.06
N LEU A 158 -3.94 -0.57 1.47
CA LEU A 158 -4.44 -0.40 2.83
C LEU A 158 -4.22 -1.65 3.69
N THR A 159 -3.94 -1.46 4.98
CA THR A 159 -4.00 -2.57 5.94
C THR A 159 -5.41 -3.15 6.00
N PRO A 160 -5.61 -4.42 6.42
CA PRO A 160 -6.94 -5.02 6.45
C PRO A 160 -7.99 -4.23 7.24
N ARG A 161 -7.56 -3.58 8.33
CA ARG A 161 -8.43 -2.74 9.16
C ARG A 161 -8.77 -1.41 8.47
N GLN A 162 -7.78 -0.78 7.84
CA GLN A 162 -7.98 0.44 7.04
C GLN A 162 -8.92 0.18 5.85
N LEU A 163 -8.77 -0.96 5.16
CA LEU A 163 -9.65 -1.37 4.07
C LEU A 163 -11.11 -1.51 4.52
N ARG A 164 -11.34 -2.07 5.72
CA ARG A 164 -12.70 -2.18 6.27
C ARG A 164 -13.31 -0.82 6.57
N VAL A 165 -12.54 0.11 7.13
CA VAL A 165 -12.99 1.49 7.34
C VAL A 165 -13.34 2.16 6.01
N TYR A 166 -12.45 2.05 5.02
CA TYR A 166 -12.70 2.54 3.67
C TYR A 166 -13.99 1.95 3.08
N ALA A 167 -14.22 0.64 3.23
CA ALA A 167 -15.42 -0.02 2.73
C ALA A 167 -16.72 0.47 3.39
N LEU A 168 -16.71 0.68 4.71
CA LEU A 168 -17.85 1.26 5.44
C LEU A 168 -18.17 2.67 4.96
N VAL A 169 -17.13 3.51 4.80
CA VAL A 169 -17.30 4.89 4.32
C VAL A 169 -17.78 4.91 2.87
N ALA A 170 -17.19 4.09 1.99
CA ALA A 170 -17.60 4.00 0.59
C ALA A 170 -19.06 3.56 0.46
N TYR A 171 -19.50 2.60 1.29
CA TYR A 171 -20.90 2.18 1.34
C TYR A 171 -21.82 3.31 1.80
N ALA A 172 -21.49 3.97 2.92
CA ALA A 172 -22.29 5.06 3.45
C ALA A 172 -22.39 6.24 2.47
N GLN A 173 -21.29 6.60 1.81
CA GLN A 173 -21.27 7.63 0.76
C GLN A 173 -22.20 7.25 -0.40
N ALA A 174 -22.12 6.02 -0.90
CA ALA A 174 -22.97 5.55 -1.99
C ALA A 174 -24.47 5.53 -1.61
N ARG A 175 -24.78 5.36 -0.33
CA ARG A 175 -26.15 5.37 0.21
C ARG A 175 -26.62 6.73 0.72
N GLY A 176 -25.76 7.75 0.73
CA GLY A 176 -26.07 9.07 1.30
C GLY A 176 -26.26 9.06 2.83
N ILE A 177 -25.63 8.13 3.54
CA ILE A 177 -25.75 7.98 4.99
C ILE A 177 -24.70 8.87 5.68
N ALA A 178 -25.17 9.76 6.56
CA ALA A 178 -24.32 10.69 7.29
C ALA A 178 -23.67 10.03 8.52
N LEU A 179 -22.54 9.35 8.29
CA LEU A 179 -21.75 8.66 9.30
C LEU A 179 -21.18 9.59 10.40
N THR A 180 -21.31 9.17 11.64
CA THR A 180 -20.57 9.69 12.80
C THR A 180 -19.39 8.79 13.15
N GLU A 181 -18.40 9.33 13.88
CA GLU A 181 -17.26 8.52 14.36
C GLU A 181 -17.70 7.40 15.32
N ALA A 182 -18.78 7.62 16.09
CA ALA A 182 -19.34 6.61 16.98
C ALA A 182 -20.00 5.45 16.22
N GLU A 183 -20.76 5.76 15.16
CA GLU A 183 -21.34 4.73 14.27
C GLU A 183 -20.25 3.98 13.50
N LEU A 184 -19.19 4.66 13.09
CA LEU A 184 -18.05 4.00 12.44
C LEU A 184 -17.33 3.07 13.43
N ALA A 185 -17.14 3.51 14.68
CA ALA A 185 -16.52 2.70 15.73
C ALA A 185 -17.35 1.46 16.09
N SER A 186 -18.68 1.57 16.14
CA SER A 186 -19.57 0.45 16.46
C SER A 186 -19.58 -0.64 15.39
N CYS A 187 -19.21 -0.32 14.15
CA CYS A 187 -19.07 -1.29 13.06
C CYS A 187 -17.69 -1.95 12.97
N LEU A 188 -16.74 -1.55 13.80
CA LEU A 188 -15.37 -2.09 13.80
C LEU A 188 -15.11 -2.88 15.07
N TRP A 189 -14.52 -4.06 14.94
CA TRP A 189 -14.41 -5.01 16.04
C TRP A 189 -12.95 -5.36 16.35
N HIS A 190 -12.69 -5.64 17.62
CA HIS A 190 -11.48 -6.33 18.05
C HIS A 190 -11.61 -7.82 17.70
N HIS A 191 -10.65 -8.37 16.97
CA HIS A 191 -10.65 -9.78 16.55
C HIS A 191 -9.70 -10.67 17.36
N SER A 192 -8.92 -10.06 18.26
CA SER A 192 -7.91 -10.75 19.07
C SER A 192 -7.75 -10.09 20.44
N GLY A 193 -7.12 -10.82 21.37
CA GLY A 193 -6.84 -10.36 22.72
C GLY A 193 -8.05 -10.36 23.65
N LYS A 194 -7.90 -9.73 24.83
CA LYS A 194 -8.93 -9.71 25.89
C LYS A 194 -10.24 -9.03 25.48
N LYS A 195 -10.18 -8.14 24.49
CA LYS A 195 -11.32 -7.39 23.96
C LYS A 195 -11.92 -8.03 22.70
N ALA A 196 -11.51 -9.24 22.33
CA ALA A 196 -12.02 -9.89 21.12
C ALA A 196 -13.55 -9.98 21.16
N GLY A 197 -14.22 -9.56 20.08
CA GLY A 197 -15.67 -9.48 19.99
C GLY A 197 -16.27 -8.16 20.51
N GLU A 198 -15.48 -7.24 21.03
CA GLU A 198 -15.94 -5.89 21.40
C GLU A 198 -15.76 -4.90 20.24
N ALA A 199 -16.63 -3.90 20.16
CA ALA A 199 -16.48 -2.78 19.24
C ALA A 199 -15.27 -1.91 19.60
N LEU A 200 -14.69 -1.24 18.61
CA LEU A 200 -13.61 -0.28 18.84
C LEU A 200 -14.11 0.93 19.62
N SER A 201 -13.21 1.55 20.37
CA SER A 201 -13.46 2.89 20.91
C SER A 201 -13.49 3.92 19.77
N VAL A 202 -14.24 5.01 19.98
CA VAL A 202 -14.30 6.14 19.03
C VAL A 202 -12.90 6.65 18.70
N THR A 203 -12.05 6.83 19.73
CA THR A 203 -10.66 7.28 19.54
C THR A 203 -9.84 6.34 18.66
N ALA A 204 -9.99 5.03 18.83
CA ALA A 204 -9.26 4.06 18.01
C ALA A 204 -9.77 4.03 16.57
N ALA A 205 -11.09 4.14 16.37
CA ALA A 205 -11.68 4.26 15.04
C ALA A 205 -11.20 5.54 14.31
N SER A 206 -11.18 6.69 15.00
CA SER A 206 -10.72 7.96 14.44
C SER A 206 -9.23 7.95 14.10
N ALA A 207 -8.41 7.20 14.85
CA ALA A 207 -7.00 6.97 14.50
C ALA A 207 -6.87 6.21 13.18
N VAL A 208 -7.62 5.12 13.00
CA VAL A 208 -7.62 4.36 11.72
C VAL A 208 -8.12 5.24 10.57
N VAL A 209 -9.16 6.04 10.77
CA VAL A 209 -9.64 7.00 9.75
C VAL A 209 -8.54 7.98 9.34
N THR A 210 -7.78 8.50 10.31
CA THR A 210 -6.65 9.41 10.06
C THR A 210 -5.56 8.72 9.21
N GLU A 211 -5.30 7.43 9.45
CA GLU A 211 -4.36 6.66 8.63
C GLU A 211 -4.87 6.42 7.21
N VAL A 212 -6.16 6.13 7.03
CA VAL A 212 -6.77 5.99 5.67
C VAL A 212 -6.72 7.33 4.93
N GLU A 213 -6.95 8.44 5.63
CA GLU A 213 -6.80 9.79 5.08
C GLU A 213 -5.35 10.09 4.71
N ALA A 214 -4.38 9.72 5.55
CA ALA A 214 -2.95 9.86 5.26
C ALA A 214 -2.52 9.02 4.03
N ALA A 215 -3.10 7.83 3.86
CA ALA A 215 -2.95 6.99 2.67
C ALA A 215 -3.71 7.54 1.45
N ARG A 216 -4.43 8.65 1.59
CA ARG A 216 -5.17 9.38 0.55
C ARG A 216 -6.30 8.59 -0.13
N TRP A 217 -6.74 7.49 0.48
CA TRP A 217 -7.92 6.75 0.04
C TRP A 217 -9.22 7.41 0.52
N LEU A 218 -9.11 8.35 1.45
CA LEU A 218 -10.23 9.05 2.05
C LEU A 218 -9.88 10.53 2.29
N THR A 219 -10.87 11.41 2.27
CA THR A 219 -10.75 12.80 2.76
C THR A 219 -11.81 13.04 3.82
N VAL A 220 -11.39 13.59 4.97
CA VAL A 220 -12.28 13.99 6.06
C VAL A 220 -12.46 15.50 6.03
N GLN A 221 -13.60 15.97 5.56
CA GLN A 221 -13.98 17.37 5.72
C GLN A 221 -14.58 17.57 7.11
N ARG A 222 -13.73 17.97 8.06
CA ARG A 222 -14.11 18.15 9.46
C ARG A 222 -15.17 19.25 9.59
N ARG A 223 -16.28 18.93 10.26
CA ARG A 223 -17.44 19.82 10.49
C ARG A 223 -18.14 20.37 9.23
N ALA A 224 -17.87 19.81 8.05
CA ALA A 224 -18.51 20.25 6.80
C ALA A 224 -19.86 19.56 6.52
N GLY A 225 -20.18 18.49 7.26
CA GLY A 225 -21.43 17.75 7.14
C GLY A 225 -22.60 18.43 7.85
N GLN A 226 -23.81 17.92 7.61
CA GLN A 226 -25.02 18.42 8.25
C GLN A 226 -24.87 18.42 9.78
N ARG A 227 -25.32 19.52 10.42
CA ARG A 227 -25.22 19.74 11.87
C ARG A 227 -23.77 19.73 12.40
N GLY A 228 -22.80 20.13 11.58
CA GLY A 228 -21.39 20.22 11.98
C GLY A 228 -20.69 18.87 12.13
N ARG A 229 -21.25 17.81 11.52
CA ARG A 229 -20.63 16.48 11.46
C ARG A 229 -19.45 16.46 10.49
N ASN A 230 -18.59 15.45 10.59
CA ASN A 230 -17.56 15.23 9.59
C ASN A 230 -18.21 14.70 8.31
N LEU A 231 -17.77 15.20 7.15
CA LEU A 231 -18.14 14.64 5.86
C LEU A 231 -16.97 13.80 5.35
N TYR A 232 -17.22 12.51 5.14
CA TYR A 232 -16.22 11.57 4.63
C TYR A 232 -16.39 11.40 3.12
N ILE A 233 -15.27 11.48 2.40
CA ILE A 233 -15.23 11.29 0.94
C ILE A 233 -14.24 10.17 0.65
N ALA A 234 -14.74 9.00 0.23
CA ALA A 234 -13.94 7.89 -0.26
C ALA A 234 -13.54 8.14 -1.72
N HIS A 235 -12.26 7.93 -2.02
CA HIS A 235 -11.71 8.09 -3.35
C HIS A 235 -11.66 6.75 -4.10
N ASP A 236 -11.98 6.77 -5.39
CA ASP A 236 -11.87 5.59 -6.26
C ASP A 236 -10.42 5.33 -6.71
N LEU A 237 -9.58 6.34 -6.62
CA LEU A 237 -8.14 6.30 -6.89
C LEU A 237 -7.44 7.03 -5.76
N ALA A 238 -6.43 6.43 -5.14
CA ALA A 238 -5.48 7.20 -4.34
C ALA A 238 -4.90 8.30 -5.26
N PRO A 239 -5.10 9.59 -4.94
CA PRO A 239 -4.46 10.68 -5.68
C PRO A 239 -2.97 10.41 -5.68
N GLU A 240 -2.40 10.17 -6.87
CA GLU A 240 -0.96 10.00 -7.01
C GLU A 240 -0.28 11.13 -6.24
N ALA A 241 0.69 10.78 -5.41
CA ALA A 241 1.64 11.75 -4.91
C ALA A 241 2.25 12.38 -6.16
N ARG A 242 1.73 13.55 -6.58
CA ARG A 242 2.30 14.32 -7.68
C ARG A 242 3.80 14.32 -7.46
N PRO A 243 4.61 13.66 -8.31
CA PRO A 243 6.04 13.85 -8.24
C PRO A 243 6.22 15.35 -8.41
N GLY A 244 6.90 15.98 -7.46
CA GLY A 244 7.26 17.38 -7.58
C GLY A 244 7.94 17.55 -8.93
N VAL A 245 7.30 18.29 -9.83
CA VAL A 245 7.88 18.64 -11.13
C VAL A 245 9.21 19.31 -10.82
N PRO A 246 10.36 18.71 -11.18
CA PRO A 246 11.63 19.41 -11.03
C PRO A 246 11.63 20.57 -12.02
N ALA A 247 11.92 21.76 -11.51
CA ALA A 247 12.26 22.88 -12.37
C ALA A 247 13.59 22.55 -13.06
N ASP A 248 13.57 22.57 -14.40
CA ASP A 248 14.74 22.56 -15.27
C ASP A 248 15.69 23.74 -14.97
N GLY A 249 17.00 23.48 -15.05
CA GLY A 249 17.90 24.31 -15.86
C GLY A 249 19.05 25.07 -15.20
N CYS A 250 20.27 24.68 -15.63
CA CYS A 250 21.53 25.47 -15.77
C CYS A 250 22.39 25.74 -14.52
N SER A 251 23.74 25.69 -14.54
CA SER A 251 24.75 25.37 -15.56
C SER A 251 26.15 25.28 -14.88
N ALA A 252 27.03 24.49 -15.49
CA ALA A 252 28.50 24.58 -15.65
C ALA A 252 29.44 25.20 -14.56
N ALA A 253 30.59 24.52 -14.42
CA ALA A 253 31.74 24.74 -13.53
C ALA A 253 32.52 26.06 -13.74
N PRO A 254 33.55 26.32 -12.89
CA PRO A 254 34.90 25.86 -13.28
C PRO A 254 35.76 25.27 -12.14
N GLU A 255 36.83 24.60 -12.58
CA GLU A 255 37.94 24.02 -11.82
C GLU A 255 38.70 25.04 -10.94
N ALA A 256 39.27 24.58 -9.81
CA ALA A 256 40.72 24.60 -9.56
C ALA A 256 41.12 24.13 -8.14
N ALA A 257 42.21 23.35 -8.13
CA ALA A 257 43.32 23.30 -7.15
C ALA A 257 43.14 22.65 -5.76
N GLU A 258 43.71 21.44 -5.69
CA GLU A 258 44.58 20.87 -4.65
C GLU A 258 44.87 21.66 -3.36
N THR A 259 44.71 21.00 -2.21
CA THR A 259 45.80 20.83 -1.23
C THR A 259 45.54 19.61 -0.34
N ALA A 260 46.55 18.74 -0.27
CA ALA A 260 46.68 17.69 0.72
C ALA A 260 46.96 18.27 2.12
N VAL A 261 46.32 17.73 3.16
CA VAL A 261 46.86 17.77 4.52
C VAL A 261 46.61 16.43 5.20
N ASP A 262 47.71 15.94 5.75
CA ASP A 262 47.98 14.68 6.40
C ASP A 262 47.71 14.76 7.92
N SER A 263 47.31 13.62 8.49
CA SER A 263 47.53 13.15 9.87
C SER A 263 47.00 13.91 11.10
N GLY A 264 46.35 13.13 11.99
CA GLY A 264 46.66 13.22 13.42
C GLY A 264 45.58 12.88 14.44
N SER A 265 45.89 11.88 15.28
CA SER A 265 45.45 11.69 16.68
C SER A 265 44.12 11.00 16.92
N GLU A 266 44.11 9.70 17.29
CA GLU A 266 44.19 9.18 18.68
C GLU A 266 43.11 9.80 19.57
N GLY A 267 42.14 9.06 20.10
CA GLY A 267 42.27 7.77 20.76
C GLY A 267 41.78 7.98 22.18
N SER A 268 40.52 7.63 22.49
CA SER A 268 40.07 7.61 23.88
C SER A 268 39.01 6.54 24.08
N ALA A 269 39.46 5.45 24.69
CA ALA A 269 38.66 4.39 25.29
C ALA A 269 37.88 4.92 26.50
N SER A 270 36.66 4.40 26.73
CA SER A 270 36.39 3.56 27.91
C SER A 270 34.92 3.15 28.08
N SER A 271 34.79 1.87 28.45
CA SER A 271 33.87 1.29 29.44
C SER A 271 32.39 1.01 29.10
N GLN A 272 32.11 -0.31 29.05
CA GLN A 272 31.19 -1.08 29.91
C GLN A 272 30.20 -0.24 30.76
N VAL A 273 28.91 -0.55 30.93
CA VAL A 273 28.22 -1.78 31.36
C VAL A 273 26.72 -1.59 31.04
N GLY A 274 25.93 -2.67 30.87
CA GLY A 274 24.48 -2.57 31.10
C GLY A 274 23.63 -3.58 30.33
N GLU A 275 23.49 -4.78 30.89
CA GLU A 275 22.41 -5.71 30.58
C GLU A 275 21.04 -5.07 30.87
N GLY A 276 20.08 -5.24 29.96
CA GLY A 276 18.72 -4.74 30.13
C GLY A 276 17.76 -5.39 29.13
N SER A 277 17.22 -6.54 29.50
CA SER A 277 16.14 -7.25 28.81
C SER A 277 14.91 -6.36 28.62
N GLY A 278 14.55 -6.10 27.35
CA GLY A 278 13.27 -5.52 26.94
C GLY A 278 12.40 -6.57 26.25
N SER A 279 11.38 -7.04 26.96
CA SER A 279 10.40 -8.05 26.55
C SER A 279 9.62 -7.63 25.30
N LEU A 280 9.86 -8.30 24.17
CA LEU A 280 9.01 -8.26 22.99
C LEU A 280 7.78 -9.15 23.21
N VAL A 281 6.61 -8.54 23.02
CA VAL A 281 5.28 -9.13 23.15
C VAL A 281 5.20 -10.45 22.36
N GLY A 282 4.91 -11.53 23.08
CA GLY A 282 4.89 -12.90 22.56
C GLY A 282 3.81 -13.14 21.51
N GLU A 283 4.25 -13.51 20.31
CA GLU A 283 3.43 -14.20 19.33
C GLU A 283 3.33 -15.67 19.75
N GLY A 284 2.11 -16.09 20.11
CA GLY A 284 1.83 -17.45 20.56
C GLY A 284 2.16 -18.49 19.48
N SER A 285 3.06 -19.40 19.82
CA SER A 285 3.33 -20.65 19.09
C SER A 285 2.07 -21.52 19.01
N GLY A 286 1.46 -21.58 17.83
CA GLY A 286 0.49 -22.61 17.47
C GLY A 286 1.19 -23.81 16.82
N SER A 287 0.72 -25.02 17.13
CA SER A 287 1.29 -26.29 16.68
C SER A 287 1.23 -26.49 15.17
N LEU A 288 2.31 -27.06 14.62
CA LEU A 288 2.42 -27.57 13.26
C LEU A 288 1.43 -28.73 13.05
N VAL A 289 0.29 -28.44 12.41
CA VAL A 289 -0.48 -29.46 11.71
C VAL A 289 -0.50 -29.04 10.24
N GLY A 290 0.34 -29.71 9.45
CA GLY A 290 0.49 -29.47 8.03
C GLY A 290 -0.59 -30.16 7.23
N GLU A 291 -1.41 -29.36 6.55
CA GLU A 291 -2.19 -29.76 5.37
C GLU A 291 -2.13 -28.64 4.31
N GLY A 292 -0.92 -28.18 3.99
CA GLY A 292 -0.68 -27.29 2.85
C GLY A 292 -0.61 -28.08 1.55
N SER A 293 -1.44 -27.72 0.56
CA SER A 293 -1.49 -28.38 -0.75
C SER A 293 -0.13 -28.39 -1.46
N LEU A 294 0.47 -29.57 -1.58
CA LEU A 294 1.68 -29.85 -2.36
C LEU A 294 1.35 -29.94 -3.87
N ALA A 295 1.01 -28.82 -4.52
CA ALA A 295 0.82 -28.73 -5.96
C ALA A 295 1.85 -27.78 -6.59
N PHE A 296 2.66 -28.27 -7.54
CA PHE A 296 3.90 -27.60 -7.93
C PHE A 296 3.73 -26.53 -9.03
N LYS A 297 2.65 -26.55 -9.84
CA LYS A 297 2.55 -25.70 -11.04
C LYS A 297 1.40 -24.68 -10.95
N GLU A 298 1.77 -23.41 -10.82
CA GLU A 298 0.92 -22.23 -11.05
C GLU A 298 1.12 -21.78 -12.50
N SER A 299 0.10 -21.21 -13.14
CA SER A 299 0.27 -20.54 -14.42
C SER A 299 1.23 -19.35 -14.27
N PRO A 300 2.03 -18.99 -15.30
CA PRO A 300 2.92 -17.84 -15.23
C PRO A 300 2.19 -16.56 -14.77
N ARG A 301 2.88 -15.70 -14.01
CA ARG A 301 2.37 -14.38 -13.59
C ARG A 301 2.12 -13.52 -14.84
N THR A 302 0.85 -13.34 -15.21
CA THR A 302 0.38 -12.53 -16.35
C THR A 302 -0.14 -11.16 -15.93
N ASP A 303 0.27 -10.67 -14.74
CA ASP A 303 -0.26 -9.45 -14.14
C ASP A 303 0.79 -8.38 -13.87
N SER A 304 1.81 -8.32 -14.72
CA SER A 304 2.51 -7.05 -14.91
C SER A 304 1.52 -6.04 -15.51
N PRO A 305 1.50 -4.76 -15.06
CA PRO A 305 0.75 -3.70 -15.73
C PRO A 305 1.14 -3.49 -17.21
N ASP A 306 2.20 -4.17 -17.67
CA ASP A 306 2.75 -4.16 -19.04
C ASP A 306 2.36 -5.40 -19.88
N ASP A 307 1.46 -6.28 -19.42
CA ASP A 307 1.05 -7.46 -20.21
C ASP A 307 -0.02 -7.09 -21.26
N GLU A 308 0.41 -6.90 -22.50
CA GLU A 308 -0.45 -6.59 -23.67
C GLU A 308 -1.51 -7.67 -23.98
N ARG A 309 -1.49 -8.83 -23.30
CA ARG A 309 -2.45 -9.92 -23.50
C ARG A 309 -3.70 -9.83 -22.59
N ALA A 310 -3.77 -8.85 -21.70
CA ALA A 310 -4.96 -8.62 -20.88
C ALA A 310 -6.13 -8.11 -21.74
N LEU A 311 -7.09 -8.99 -22.05
CA LEU A 311 -8.29 -8.60 -22.79
C LEU A 311 -9.12 -7.61 -22.00
N ILE A 312 -9.50 -6.53 -22.68
CA ILE A 312 -10.35 -5.44 -22.19
C ILE A 312 -11.74 -6.01 -21.91
N SER A 313 -12.12 -6.13 -20.63
CA SER A 313 -13.51 -6.44 -20.27
C SER A 313 -14.42 -5.24 -20.53
N PRO A 314 -15.51 -5.37 -21.29
CA PRO A 314 -16.46 -4.30 -21.49
C PRO A 314 -17.27 -4.11 -20.20
N ALA A 315 -17.14 -2.93 -19.60
CA ALA A 315 -17.99 -2.48 -18.50
C ALA A 315 -19.35 -1.99 -19.04
N VAL A 316 -20.20 -2.89 -19.56
CA VAL A 316 -21.65 -2.69 -19.76
C VAL A 316 -22.34 -4.07 -19.75
N GLY A 317 -23.24 -4.29 -18.79
CA GLY A 317 -24.28 -5.33 -18.82
C GLY A 317 -23.83 -6.78 -18.63
N GLU A 318 -24.03 -7.34 -17.43
CA GLU A 318 -24.29 -8.79 -17.33
C GLU A 318 -25.52 -9.08 -18.21
N VAL A 319 -25.34 -9.92 -19.23
CA VAL A 319 -26.46 -10.48 -19.99
C VAL A 319 -27.28 -11.30 -19.02
N GLN A 320 -28.54 -10.89 -18.79
CA GLN A 320 -29.50 -11.72 -18.10
C GLN A 320 -29.67 -13.00 -18.90
N VAL A 321 -29.27 -14.13 -18.32
CA VAL A 321 -29.72 -15.43 -18.79
C VAL A 321 -31.20 -15.50 -18.44
N VAL A 322 -32.04 -15.17 -19.41
CA VAL A 322 -33.48 -15.47 -19.36
C VAL A 322 -33.62 -16.98 -19.33
N GLU A 323 -34.20 -17.48 -18.25
CA GLU A 323 -34.65 -18.85 -18.11
C GLU A 323 -35.92 -19.02 -18.96
N GLY A 324 -35.83 -19.84 -20.02
CA GLY A 324 -37.00 -20.29 -20.79
C GLY A 324 -37.01 -19.93 -22.28
N ALA A 325 -36.43 -20.80 -23.11
CA ALA A 325 -36.85 -21.00 -24.50
C ALA A 325 -36.45 -22.42 -24.96
N GLU A 326 -37.47 -23.27 -24.98
CA GLU A 326 -37.75 -24.48 -25.76
C GLU A 326 -36.64 -25.36 -26.36
N ALA A 327 -36.84 -26.67 -26.16
CA ALA A 327 -36.13 -27.78 -26.74
C ALA A 327 -36.17 -27.73 -28.27
N VAL A 328 -34.99 -27.70 -28.89
CA VAL A 328 -34.85 -27.97 -30.32
C VAL A 328 -34.63 -29.47 -30.51
N GLU A 329 -35.59 -30.08 -31.19
CA GLU A 329 -35.63 -31.47 -31.63
C GLU A 329 -34.42 -31.83 -32.48
N ILE A 330 -33.77 -32.94 -32.14
CA ILE A 330 -32.81 -33.63 -33.00
C ILE A 330 -33.59 -34.73 -33.73
N PRO A 331 -33.65 -34.74 -35.07
CA PRO A 331 -34.34 -35.80 -35.79
C PRO A 331 -33.49 -37.08 -35.81
N ALA A 332 -34.10 -38.17 -35.34
CA ALA A 332 -33.63 -39.53 -35.51
C ALA A 332 -34.05 -40.07 -36.88
N ALA A 333 -33.13 -40.76 -37.59
CA ALA A 333 -33.41 -41.99 -38.33
C ALA A 333 -32.14 -42.55 -38.98
N ALA A 334 -31.71 -43.74 -38.55
CA ALA A 334 -31.40 -44.86 -39.45
C ALA A 334 -31.15 -46.14 -38.64
N THR A 335 -32.10 -47.05 -38.80
CA THR A 335 -32.25 -48.41 -38.29
C THR A 335 -31.19 -49.37 -38.87
N THR A 336 -30.75 -50.38 -38.12
CA THR A 336 -31.00 -51.83 -38.44
C THR A 336 -30.27 -52.83 -37.51
N ARG A 337 -31.08 -53.82 -37.05
CA ARG A 337 -30.83 -55.25 -36.73
C ARG A 337 -29.88 -55.62 -35.56
N SER A 338 -30.33 -56.28 -34.47
CA SER A 338 -31.02 -57.57 -34.24
C SER A 338 -30.07 -58.76 -34.00
N THR A 339 -30.03 -59.27 -32.75
CA THR A 339 -30.02 -60.70 -32.28
C THR A 339 -29.57 -60.73 -30.80
N SER A 340 -30.43 -60.99 -29.79
CA SER A 340 -30.95 -62.27 -29.25
C SER A 340 -30.11 -62.92 -28.13
N GLY A 341 -30.77 -63.26 -27.02
CA GLY A 341 -30.32 -64.18 -25.94
C GLY A 341 -29.85 -63.44 -24.68
N GLY A 342 -30.48 -63.52 -23.49
CA GLY A 342 -31.30 -64.57 -22.91
C GLY A 342 -30.41 -65.55 -22.12
N GLY A 343 -30.27 -65.38 -20.80
CA GLY A 343 -29.45 -66.28 -19.98
C GLY A 343 -29.49 -65.95 -18.48
N VAL A 344 -30.17 -66.79 -17.70
CA VAL A 344 -30.45 -66.73 -16.25
C VAL A 344 -29.31 -67.39 -15.43
N ALA A 345 -29.32 -67.17 -14.10
CA ALA A 345 -28.87 -68.06 -12.99
C ALA A 345 -27.52 -67.69 -12.33
N LEU A 346 -27.43 -67.28 -11.05
CA LEU A 346 -27.72 -67.88 -9.72
C LEU A 346 -26.44 -68.42 -9.01
N ARG A 347 -26.15 -67.78 -7.86
CA ARG A 347 -25.58 -68.23 -6.56
C ARG A 347 -24.71 -69.50 -6.46
N ALA A 348 -23.59 -69.35 -5.73
CA ALA A 348 -23.19 -70.09 -4.50
C ALA A 348 -21.88 -69.43 -3.99
N GLY A 349 -21.56 -69.26 -2.70
CA GLY A 349 -21.86 -70.09 -1.52
C GLY A 349 -20.53 -70.60 -0.97
N GLU A 350 -20.23 -70.27 0.30
CA GLU A 350 -19.00 -70.49 1.08
C GLU A 350 -18.44 -71.93 1.12
N ILE A 351 -17.19 -72.10 1.58
CA ILE A 351 -16.79 -72.90 2.78
C ILE A 351 -15.24 -73.00 2.92
N SER A 352 -14.75 -72.57 4.10
CA SER A 352 -13.64 -73.05 4.98
C SER A 352 -12.15 -73.22 4.55
N GLN A 353 -11.28 -72.42 5.21
CA GLN A 353 -10.02 -72.65 5.99
C GLN A 353 -9.26 -74.02 5.98
N PRO A 354 -7.99 -74.16 6.48
CA PRO A 354 -6.97 -73.19 7.01
C PRO A 354 -5.46 -73.48 6.64
N SER A 355 -4.53 -72.69 7.25
CA SER A 355 -3.08 -72.96 7.49
C SER A 355 -2.12 -72.55 6.36
N SER A 356 -1.00 -71.84 6.55
CA SER A 356 0.01 -71.82 7.63
C SER A 356 0.90 -70.55 7.51
N LYS A 357 1.46 -70.08 8.63
CA LYS A 357 2.60 -69.13 8.68
C LYS A 357 3.90 -69.86 8.29
N PRO A 358 4.98 -69.14 7.92
CA PRO A 358 5.98 -68.84 8.95
C PRO A 358 6.56 -67.42 8.92
N SER A 359 7.30 -67.16 10.00
CA SER A 359 8.03 -65.98 10.45
C SER A 359 9.32 -65.65 9.69
N SER A 360 9.90 -64.49 10.06
CA SER A 360 11.21 -63.89 9.71
C SER A 360 11.07 -62.82 8.63
N GLU A 361 11.63 -61.61 8.72
CA GLU A 361 12.87 -61.18 9.35
C GLU A 361 12.80 -59.68 9.71
N LYS A 362 13.34 -59.30 10.87
CA LYS A 362 13.69 -57.92 11.20
C LYS A 362 14.95 -57.55 10.40
N ARG A 363 14.92 -56.48 9.62
CA ARG A 363 16.14 -55.79 9.17
C ARG A 363 16.11 -54.30 9.49
N THR A 364 17.01 -53.96 10.38
CA THR A 364 17.60 -52.66 10.67
C THR A 364 18.52 -52.19 9.54
N SER A 365 18.40 -50.93 9.14
CA SER A 365 19.42 -50.07 8.52
C SER A 365 18.83 -48.65 8.56
N LYS A 366 19.24 -47.69 9.39
CA LYS A 366 20.57 -47.11 9.66
C LYS A 366 21.34 -46.80 8.36
N ASP A 367 21.59 -45.50 8.18
CA ASP A 367 22.41 -44.84 7.17
C ASP A 367 21.92 -44.83 5.72
N GLY A 368 21.00 -43.90 5.44
CA GLY A 368 20.62 -43.49 4.08
C GLY A 368 20.65 -41.96 3.97
N GLY A 369 21.86 -41.39 3.92
CA GLY A 369 22.06 -39.98 3.63
C GLY A 369 21.43 -39.63 2.29
N SER A 370 20.35 -38.86 2.32
CA SER A 370 19.67 -38.33 1.14
C SER A 370 20.63 -37.41 0.39
N SER A 371 21.33 -37.96 -0.60
CA SER A 371 22.07 -37.20 -1.58
C SER A 371 21.06 -36.36 -2.37
N ARG A 372 20.97 -35.07 -1.98
CA ARG A 372 20.24 -34.05 -2.74
C ARG A 372 20.67 -34.15 -4.19
N SER A 373 19.70 -34.38 -5.09
CA SER A 373 19.93 -34.47 -6.53
C SER A 373 20.72 -33.25 -7.02
N SER A 374 21.96 -33.47 -7.45
CA SER A 374 22.81 -32.46 -8.05
C SER A 374 22.17 -31.99 -9.35
N HIS A 375 21.90 -30.70 -9.45
CA HIS A 375 21.30 -30.06 -10.62
C HIS A 375 22.16 -30.31 -11.87
N THR A 376 21.60 -30.99 -12.87
CA THR A 376 22.23 -31.35 -14.16
C THR A 376 21.95 -30.32 -15.27
N GLY A 377 21.98 -29.03 -14.94
CA GLY A 377 21.87 -27.94 -15.92
C GLY A 377 23.26 -27.37 -16.27
N PRO A 378 23.42 -26.65 -17.41
CA PRO A 378 24.66 -25.95 -17.71
C PRO A 378 25.04 -25.05 -16.53
N GLN A 379 26.32 -25.06 -16.17
CA GLN A 379 26.84 -24.29 -15.05
C GLN A 379 26.57 -22.81 -15.36
N LEU A 380 25.59 -22.23 -14.66
CA LEU A 380 25.15 -20.86 -14.90
C LEU A 380 26.26 -19.90 -14.46
N ALA A 381 27.18 -19.60 -15.37
CA ALA A 381 28.18 -18.57 -15.19
C ALA A 381 27.48 -17.21 -15.07
N MET A 382 27.87 -16.42 -14.07
CA MET A 382 27.43 -15.03 -13.98
C MET A 382 27.90 -14.29 -15.24
N SER A 383 27.05 -13.44 -15.82
CA SER A 383 27.48 -12.61 -16.93
C SER A 383 28.66 -11.72 -16.50
N PRO A 384 29.63 -11.43 -17.39
CA PRO A 384 30.79 -10.59 -17.06
C PRO A 384 30.42 -9.24 -16.46
N GLU A 385 29.36 -8.61 -16.96
CA GLU A 385 28.87 -7.30 -16.48
C GLU A 385 28.39 -7.35 -15.02
N ILE A 386 27.54 -8.34 -14.67
CA ILE A 386 27.11 -8.58 -13.28
C ILE A 386 28.31 -8.86 -12.38
N TYR A 387 29.29 -9.62 -12.87
CA TYR A 387 30.48 -9.94 -12.10
C TYR A 387 31.34 -8.69 -11.84
N ALA A 388 31.48 -7.80 -12.84
CA ALA A 388 32.16 -6.52 -12.70
C ALA A 388 31.44 -5.58 -11.71
N VAL A 389 30.10 -5.56 -11.70
CA VAL A 389 29.32 -4.78 -10.72
C VAL A 389 29.58 -5.26 -9.29
N LEU A 390 29.77 -6.57 -9.10
CA LEU A 390 30.00 -7.20 -7.80
C LEU A 390 31.47 -7.13 -7.34
N GLU A 391 32.38 -6.55 -8.13
CA GLU A 391 33.81 -6.43 -7.80
C GLU A 391 34.08 -5.97 -6.35
N PRO A 392 33.44 -4.90 -5.83
CA PRO A 392 33.73 -4.43 -4.47
C PRO A 392 33.46 -5.46 -3.37
N VAL A 393 32.64 -6.48 -3.67
CA VAL A 393 32.17 -7.49 -2.70
C VAL A 393 32.56 -8.92 -3.11
N HIS A 394 33.54 -9.10 -4.02
CA HIS A 394 34.00 -10.43 -4.44
C HIS A 394 34.46 -11.30 -3.26
N VAL A 395 35.18 -10.72 -2.30
CA VAL A 395 35.62 -11.44 -1.08
C VAL A 395 34.43 -12.02 -0.30
N LEU A 396 33.30 -11.30 -0.25
CA LEU A 396 32.07 -11.78 0.37
C LEU A 396 31.36 -12.81 -0.52
N LEU A 397 31.42 -12.64 -1.84
CA LEU A 397 30.81 -13.54 -2.80
C LEU A 397 31.47 -14.94 -2.77
N GLU A 398 32.79 -15.00 -2.59
CA GLU A 398 33.55 -16.25 -2.41
C GLU A 398 33.11 -17.04 -1.16
N GLN A 399 32.68 -16.33 -0.12
CA GLN A 399 32.18 -16.93 1.11
C GLN A 399 30.72 -17.43 0.99
N VAL A 400 30.02 -17.12 -0.10
CA VAL A 400 28.66 -17.61 -0.36
C VAL A 400 28.71 -19.06 -0.83
N THR A 401 28.63 -20.01 0.12
CA THR A 401 28.67 -21.45 -0.15
C THR A 401 27.49 -21.99 -0.97
N SER A 402 26.35 -21.28 -0.96
CA SER A 402 25.14 -21.71 -1.66
C SER A 402 25.07 -21.17 -3.08
N SER A 403 25.18 -22.06 -4.07
CA SER A 403 24.99 -21.73 -5.49
C SER A 403 23.61 -21.12 -5.78
N PHE A 404 22.59 -21.46 -4.99
CA PHE A 404 21.27 -20.86 -5.11
C PHE A 404 21.28 -19.38 -4.71
N VAL A 405 21.98 -19.04 -3.63
CA VAL A 405 22.09 -17.66 -3.14
C VAL A 405 22.94 -16.82 -4.11
N ALA A 406 24.05 -17.36 -4.60
CA ALA A 406 24.84 -16.72 -5.67
C ALA A 406 23.99 -16.41 -6.91
N ARG A 407 23.15 -17.36 -7.38
CA ARG A 407 22.20 -17.11 -8.48
C ARG A 407 21.15 -16.05 -8.14
N LYS A 408 20.73 -15.97 -6.89
CA LYS A 408 19.76 -14.95 -6.45
C LYS A 408 20.39 -13.56 -6.45
N ILE A 409 21.65 -13.44 -6.01
CA ILE A 409 22.45 -12.20 -6.09
C ILE A 409 22.59 -11.76 -7.55
N ALA A 410 23.01 -12.66 -8.44
CA ALA A 410 23.15 -12.34 -9.86
C ALA A 410 21.83 -11.90 -10.50
N ARG A 411 20.72 -12.60 -10.21
CA ARG A 411 19.39 -12.21 -10.74
C ARG A 411 18.94 -10.85 -10.25
N GLU A 412 19.25 -10.49 -9.00
CA GLU A 412 18.91 -9.20 -8.43
C GLU A 412 19.72 -8.07 -9.06
N VAL A 413 21.04 -8.24 -9.21
CA VAL A 413 21.88 -7.26 -9.94
C VAL A 413 21.39 -7.11 -11.38
N GLY A 414 21.18 -8.23 -12.09
CA GLY A 414 20.69 -8.19 -13.47
C GLY A 414 19.30 -7.57 -13.60
N ARG A 415 18.43 -7.69 -12.59
CA ARG A 415 17.13 -7.01 -12.53
C ARG A 415 17.33 -5.49 -12.47
N GLN A 416 18.16 -5.00 -11.55
CA GLN A 416 18.41 -3.57 -11.39
C GLN A 416 19.07 -2.94 -12.62
N LEU A 417 19.97 -3.67 -13.30
CA LEU A 417 20.54 -3.24 -14.58
C LEU A 417 19.47 -3.11 -15.67
N ARG A 418 18.57 -4.10 -15.81
CA ARG A 418 17.45 -4.03 -16.78
C ARG A 418 16.45 -2.92 -16.47
N GLU A 419 16.27 -2.57 -15.20
CA GLU A 419 15.45 -1.44 -14.77
C GLU A 419 16.13 -0.07 -15.01
N GLY A 420 17.31 -0.05 -15.63
CA GLY A 420 18.02 1.17 -16.03
C GLY A 420 18.98 1.71 -14.96
N THR A 421 19.29 0.93 -13.91
CA THR A 421 20.31 1.36 -12.94
C THR A 421 21.70 1.26 -13.56
N ALA A 422 22.44 2.36 -13.59
CA ALA A 422 23.80 2.36 -14.11
C ALA A 422 24.73 1.41 -13.30
N PRO A 423 25.63 0.65 -13.95
CA PRO A 423 26.50 -0.32 -13.28
C PRO A 423 27.43 0.34 -12.25
N ASP A 424 28.00 1.51 -12.57
CA ASP A 424 28.89 2.24 -11.65
C ASP A 424 28.16 2.68 -10.38
N ARG A 425 26.87 3.01 -10.51
CA ARG A 425 26.01 3.38 -9.39
C ARG A 425 25.78 2.21 -8.44
N LEU A 426 25.60 1.00 -8.97
CA LEU A 426 25.53 -0.23 -8.16
C LEU A 426 26.87 -0.54 -7.49
N ARG A 427 27.99 -0.41 -8.21
CA ARG A 427 29.34 -0.57 -7.64
C ARG A 427 29.55 0.38 -6.47
N HIS A 428 29.25 1.66 -6.64
CA HIS A 428 29.37 2.63 -5.57
C HIS A 428 28.49 2.33 -4.37
N ARG A 429 27.23 1.92 -4.59
CA ARG A 429 26.34 1.49 -3.49
C ARG A 429 26.96 0.36 -2.68
N LEU A 430 27.54 -0.64 -3.35
CA LEU A 430 28.19 -1.77 -2.70
C LEU A 430 29.45 -1.32 -1.93
N THR A 431 30.31 -0.51 -2.55
CA THR A 431 31.52 0.04 -1.93
C THR A 431 31.18 0.87 -0.68
N ALA A 432 30.26 1.83 -0.80
CA ALA A 432 29.89 2.72 0.28
C ALA A 432 29.29 1.98 1.50
N ARG A 433 28.60 0.86 1.26
CA ARG A 433 28.02 0.03 2.33
C ARG A 433 29.04 -0.89 2.95
N LEU A 434 29.91 -1.48 2.13
CA LEU A 434 31.00 -2.29 2.64
C LEU A 434 31.93 -1.46 3.54
N ALA A 435 32.23 -0.22 3.17
CA ALA A 435 33.06 0.69 3.97
C ALA A 435 32.48 1.01 5.37
N LYS A 436 31.16 0.85 5.58
CA LYS A 436 30.49 1.12 6.86
C LYS A 436 30.41 -0.09 7.79
N VAL A 437 30.86 -1.27 7.35
CA VAL A 437 30.71 -2.53 8.09
C VAL A 437 32.04 -3.27 8.10
N MET A 438 32.49 -3.74 9.26
CA MET A 438 33.67 -4.60 9.30
C MET A 438 33.33 -5.96 8.68
N LEU A 439 34.22 -6.49 7.83
CA LEU A 439 34.00 -7.78 7.16
C LEU A 439 33.71 -8.92 8.15
N SER A 440 34.32 -8.89 9.33
CA SER A 440 34.12 -9.85 10.42
C SER A 440 32.70 -9.85 11.01
N ASP A 441 31.98 -8.73 10.90
CA ASP A 441 30.63 -8.59 11.46
C ASP A 441 29.57 -9.23 10.55
N ILE A 442 29.93 -9.53 9.31
CA ILE A 442 29.02 -10.09 8.30
C ILE A 442 28.96 -11.63 8.46
N ARG A 443 28.07 -12.10 9.34
CA ARG A 443 27.88 -13.55 9.61
C ARG A 443 27.33 -14.35 8.42
N ASP A 444 26.53 -13.72 7.57
CA ASP A 444 25.92 -14.34 6.38
C ASP A 444 26.08 -13.38 5.19
N PRO A 445 27.15 -13.55 4.38
CA PRO A 445 27.44 -12.70 3.24
C PRO A 445 26.31 -12.66 2.20
N GLY A 446 25.64 -13.80 1.99
CA GLY A 446 24.56 -13.89 1.02
C GLY A 446 23.31 -13.13 1.45
N ARG A 447 22.94 -13.24 2.72
CA ARG A 447 21.83 -12.47 3.31
C ARG A 447 22.17 -10.99 3.40
N TRP A 448 23.40 -10.62 3.72
CA TRP A 448 23.84 -9.23 3.74
C TRP A 448 23.79 -8.60 2.34
N LEU A 449 24.28 -9.30 1.31
CA LEU A 449 24.22 -8.78 -0.06
C LEU A 449 22.78 -8.56 -0.54
N LEU A 450 21.90 -9.55 -0.35
CA LEU A 450 20.51 -9.49 -0.81
C LEU A 450 19.61 -8.59 0.05
N GLY A 451 19.89 -8.50 1.34
CA GLY A 451 19.05 -7.79 2.30
C GLY A 451 19.55 -6.39 2.60
N VAL A 452 20.86 -6.16 2.60
CA VAL A 452 21.45 -4.89 3.04
C VAL A 452 22.16 -4.19 1.90
N ALA A 453 22.98 -4.89 1.11
CA ALA A 453 23.91 -4.24 0.18
C ALA A 453 23.30 -3.88 -1.18
N LEU A 454 22.43 -4.71 -1.75
CA LEU A 454 21.80 -4.48 -3.05
C LEU A 454 20.50 -3.66 -3.00
N PRO A 455 19.59 -3.84 -2.02
CA PRO A 455 18.36 -3.07 -1.98
C PRO A 455 18.61 -1.58 -1.87
N ARG A 456 17.82 -0.76 -2.54
CA ARG A 456 17.96 0.70 -2.42
C ARG A 456 17.42 1.14 -1.05
N TRP A 457 18.28 1.77 -0.25
CA TRP A 457 17.94 2.31 1.07
C TRP A 457 18.19 3.82 1.05
N GLY A 458 17.29 4.59 1.64
CA GLY A 458 17.42 6.05 1.75
C GLY A 458 16.08 6.77 1.76
N CYS A 459 16.13 8.10 1.60
CA CYS A 459 14.99 9.02 1.61
C CYS A 459 14.11 8.97 0.34
N GLY A 460 14.37 8.07 -0.60
CA GLY A 460 13.65 7.97 -1.88
C GLY A 460 14.16 8.90 -2.98
N TYR A 461 14.88 10.00 -2.67
CA TYR A 461 15.41 10.97 -3.64
C TYR A 461 16.24 10.30 -4.73
N GLN A 462 15.96 10.54 -6.02
CA GLN A 462 16.47 9.72 -7.13
C GLN A 462 17.99 9.61 -7.22
N ASP A 463 18.76 10.60 -6.77
CA ASP A 463 20.23 10.54 -6.75
C ASP A 463 20.80 10.12 -5.39
N CYS A 464 19.97 9.92 -4.35
CA CYS A 464 20.43 9.48 -3.04
C CYS A 464 20.70 7.96 -3.03
N GLU A 465 21.91 7.61 -2.60
CA GLU A 465 22.41 6.27 -2.36
C GLU A 465 23.00 6.18 -0.95
N ALA A 466 22.29 5.54 -0.02
CA ALA A 466 22.80 5.28 1.34
C ALA A 466 23.32 6.55 2.06
N SER A 467 22.54 7.63 1.96
CA SER A 467 22.80 8.95 2.54
C SER A 467 23.85 9.80 1.81
N ILE A 468 24.26 9.42 0.60
CA ILE A 468 25.19 10.17 -0.26
C ILE A 468 24.50 10.44 -1.60
N ILE A 469 24.62 11.65 -2.13
CA ILE A 469 24.14 12.01 -3.46
C ILE A 469 25.14 11.48 -4.49
N TRP A 470 24.71 10.51 -5.30
CA TRP A 470 25.53 9.78 -6.26
C TRP A 470 26.35 10.70 -7.18
N ARG A 471 25.74 11.74 -7.74
CA ARG A 471 26.39 12.64 -8.71
C ARG A 471 27.46 13.53 -8.09
N THR A 472 27.31 13.92 -6.82
CA THR A 472 28.15 14.93 -6.17
C THR A 472 29.04 14.37 -5.07
N GLY A 473 28.75 13.17 -4.57
CA GLY A 473 29.39 12.59 -3.38
C GLY A 473 29.01 13.31 -2.07
N ALA A 474 28.16 14.33 -2.10
CA ALA A 474 27.75 15.07 -0.91
C ALA A 474 26.82 14.24 -0.02
N ALA A 475 26.79 14.53 1.28
CA ALA A 475 25.78 13.97 2.17
C ALA A 475 24.38 14.39 1.72
N CYS A 476 23.42 13.48 1.79
CA CYS A 476 22.03 13.77 1.45
C CYS A 476 21.33 14.44 2.65
N ASP A 477 20.96 15.71 2.51
CA ASP A 477 20.29 16.50 3.55
C ASP A 477 19.02 15.84 4.08
N LEU A 478 18.19 15.29 3.19
CA LEU A 478 16.98 14.55 3.59
C LEU A 478 17.29 13.33 4.45
N CYS A 479 18.37 12.59 4.13
CA CYS A 479 18.79 11.47 4.97
C CYS A 479 19.36 11.95 6.31
N ALA A 480 20.05 13.09 6.34
CA ALA A 480 20.53 13.69 7.58
C ALA A 480 19.37 14.11 8.49
N GLU A 481 18.34 14.78 7.94
CA GLU A 481 17.12 15.15 8.64
C GLU A 481 16.39 13.92 9.19
N ILE A 482 16.15 12.88 8.38
CA ILE A 482 15.50 11.64 8.85
C ILE A 482 16.28 11.01 10.00
N VAL A 483 17.61 10.98 9.92
CA VAL A 483 18.45 10.44 11.00
C VAL A 483 18.37 11.32 12.26
N GLN A 484 18.33 12.65 12.11
CA GLN A 484 18.15 13.58 13.22
C GLN A 484 16.78 13.38 13.88
N ASP A 485 15.71 13.27 13.10
CA ASP A 485 14.35 13.03 13.59
C ASP A 485 14.26 11.69 14.34
N GLN A 486 14.86 10.62 13.79
CA GLN A 486 14.90 9.32 14.46
C GLN A 486 15.73 9.34 15.75
N ARG A 487 16.78 10.16 15.82
CA ARG A 487 17.54 10.36 17.06
C ARG A 487 16.71 11.16 18.07
N ALA A 488 16.04 12.23 17.64
CA ALA A 488 15.17 13.04 18.47
C ALA A 488 13.99 12.21 19.02
N ALA A 489 13.39 11.35 18.19
CA ALA A 489 12.33 10.43 18.59
C ALA A 489 12.81 9.43 19.65
N ARG A 490 13.99 8.82 19.46
CA ARG A 490 14.59 7.92 20.47
C ARG A 490 14.94 8.64 21.76
N GLN A 491 15.48 9.85 21.69
CA GLN A 491 15.74 10.67 22.88
C GLN A 491 14.43 11.03 23.60
N CYS A 492 13.38 11.34 22.85
CA CYS A 492 12.05 11.60 23.40
C CYS A 492 11.51 10.36 24.14
N GLU A 493 11.61 9.17 23.53
CA GLU A 493 11.21 7.91 24.15
C GLU A 493 12.01 7.60 25.42
N GLN A 494 13.33 7.73 25.37
CA GLN A 494 14.21 7.56 26.55
C GLN A 494 13.86 8.54 27.68
N ARG A 495 13.52 9.80 27.34
CA ARG A 495 13.07 10.79 28.33
C ARG A 495 11.75 10.37 28.96
N LEU A 496 10.80 9.88 28.17
CA LEU A 496 9.52 9.39 28.69
C LEU A 496 9.71 8.20 29.63
N GLU A 497 10.57 7.25 29.27
CA GLU A 497 10.92 6.10 30.14
C GLU A 497 11.55 6.54 31.46
N GLN A 498 12.35 7.62 31.44
CA GLN A 498 12.95 8.21 32.63
C GLN A 498 11.99 9.11 33.42
N GLY A 499 10.74 9.27 32.97
CA GLY A 499 9.76 10.18 33.59
C GLY A 499 10.12 11.66 33.42
N LEU A 500 10.88 11.99 32.39
CA LEU A 500 11.24 13.35 31.99
C LEU A 500 10.28 13.84 30.90
N CYS A 501 10.15 15.16 30.79
CA CYS A 501 9.40 15.80 29.71
C CYS A 501 10.02 15.45 28.33
N PRO A 502 9.20 15.05 27.34
CA PRO A 502 9.71 14.69 26.02
C PRO A 502 10.39 15.86 25.30
N GLN A 503 9.86 17.08 25.42
CA GLN A 503 10.42 18.25 24.74
C GLN A 503 11.68 18.78 25.41
N HIS A 504 11.65 18.99 26.74
CA HIS A 504 12.70 19.73 27.46
C HIS A 504 13.64 18.84 28.28
N GLY A 505 13.30 17.58 28.52
CA GLY A 505 14.09 16.68 29.36
C GLY A 505 14.05 17.02 30.86
N THR A 506 13.19 17.95 31.29
CA THR A 506 13.00 18.32 32.69
C THR A 506 11.93 17.46 33.36
N ARG A 507 12.07 17.18 34.66
CA ARG A 507 11.09 16.36 35.39
C ARG A 507 9.76 17.12 35.50
N PRO A 508 8.62 16.54 35.11
CA PRO A 508 7.32 17.19 35.26
C PRO A 508 7.04 17.51 36.73
N GLY A 509 6.44 18.68 36.98
CA GLY A 509 5.98 19.05 38.31
C GLY A 509 4.77 18.21 38.76
N PRO A 510 4.23 18.46 39.96
CA PRO A 510 3.12 17.68 40.53
C PRO A 510 1.86 17.68 39.67
N PHE A 511 1.68 18.66 38.78
CA PHE A 511 0.57 18.75 37.83
C PHE A 511 0.81 18.01 36.51
N GLY A 512 1.89 17.23 36.40
CA GLY A 512 2.22 16.44 35.20
C GLY A 512 2.72 17.28 34.01
N ARG A 513 3.05 18.56 34.22
CA ARG A 513 3.61 19.46 33.21
C ARG A 513 5.00 19.90 33.63
N CYS A 514 5.92 20.07 32.67
CA CYS A 514 7.21 20.68 32.99
C CYS A 514 7.12 22.21 32.89
N ALA A 515 7.92 22.91 33.69
CA ALA A 515 7.93 24.37 33.76
C ALA A 515 8.26 25.02 32.41
N ASP A 516 9.14 24.39 31.62
CA ASP A 516 9.55 24.89 30.30
C ASP A 516 8.42 24.77 29.26
N CYS A 517 7.64 23.68 29.30
CA CYS A 517 6.43 23.54 28.49
C CYS A 517 5.38 24.59 28.84
N GLU A 518 5.26 24.94 30.12
CA GLU A 518 4.34 26.00 30.57
C GLU A 518 4.82 27.38 30.12
N LEU A 519 6.13 27.63 30.18
CA LEU A 519 6.73 28.86 29.66
C LEU A 519 6.56 28.97 28.14
N ASP A 520 6.82 27.91 27.39
CA ASP A 520 6.59 27.86 25.93
C ASP A 520 5.11 28.08 25.59
N ALA A 521 4.19 27.52 26.38
CA ALA A 521 2.76 27.73 26.21
C ALA A 521 2.35 29.18 26.49
N ALA A 522 2.96 29.82 27.49
CA ALA A 522 2.75 31.23 27.81
C ALA A 522 3.33 32.17 26.74
N ILE A 523 4.51 31.86 26.19
CA ILE A 523 5.10 32.63 25.08
C ILE A 523 4.24 32.50 23.81
N ARG A 524 3.72 31.30 23.51
CA ARG A 524 2.83 31.08 22.36
C ARG A 524 1.43 31.70 22.55
N ARG A 525 1.04 32.03 23.79
CA ARG A 525 -0.22 32.70 24.14
C ARG A 525 0.08 34.00 24.87
N PRO A 526 0.58 35.06 24.20
CA PRO A 526 0.72 36.35 24.83
C PRO A 526 -0.65 36.81 25.38
N ALA A 527 -0.63 37.35 26.61
CA ALA A 527 -1.81 37.69 27.38
C ALA A 527 -2.83 38.55 26.60
N PRO A 528 -4.14 38.40 26.88
CA PRO A 528 -5.19 39.10 26.15
C PRO A 528 -5.13 40.60 26.46
N VAL A 529 -4.69 41.39 25.50
CA VAL A 529 -4.96 42.84 25.48
C VAL A 529 -6.44 43.02 25.15
N LEU A 530 -7.18 43.65 26.07
CA LEU A 530 -8.59 44.01 25.90
C LEU A 530 -8.75 45.08 24.81
N VAL A 531 -9.16 44.67 23.61
CA VAL A 531 -9.59 45.55 22.49
C VAL A 531 -10.83 44.89 21.84
N PRO A 532 -11.81 45.65 21.33
CA PRO A 532 -13.18 45.18 21.09
C PRO A 532 -13.29 44.07 20.03
N ARG A 533 -14.35 43.25 20.18
CA ARG A 533 -14.75 42.16 19.27
C ARG A 533 -14.62 42.55 17.78
N GLU A 534 -13.66 41.92 17.12
CA GLU A 534 -13.66 41.65 15.68
C GLU A 534 -13.67 40.12 15.45
N PRO A 535 -14.29 39.63 14.35
CA PRO A 535 -14.72 38.25 14.22
C PRO A 535 -13.58 37.23 14.06
N GLU A 536 -13.74 36.09 14.74
CA GLU A 536 -12.86 34.93 14.75
C GLU A 536 -12.70 34.27 13.37
N GLY A 537 -11.46 34.27 12.91
CA GLY A 537 -10.96 33.47 11.79
C GLY A 537 -10.02 34.28 10.89
N PRO A 538 -8.93 33.69 10.35
CA PRO A 538 -8.14 34.39 9.34
C PRO A 538 -9.05 34.63 8.14
N ARG A 539 -9.44 35.89 7.92
CA ARG A 539 -10.28 36.28 6.80
C ARG A 539 -9.56 35.86 5.52
N ARG A 540 -10.16 34.91 4.81
CA ARG A 540 -9.71 34.55 3.47
C ARG A 540 -10.27 35.60 2.53
N ALA A 541 -9.40 36.26 1.79
CA ALA A 541 -9.77 37.21 0.76
C ALA A 541 -9.15 36.76 -0.56
N SER A 542 -9.65 37.28 -1.67
CA SER A 542 -8.98 37.15 -2.96
C SER A 542 -7.93 38.26 -3.07
N CYS A 543 -6.73 37.90 -3.53
CA CYS A 543 -5.72 38.87 -3.91
C CYS A 543 -6.32 39.87 -4.91
N GLY A 544 -6.18 41.17 -4.65
CA GLY A 544 -6.79 42.22 -5.48
C GLY A 544 -6.32 42.23 -6.94
N ASP A 545 -5.16 41.61 -7.21
CA ASP A 545 -4.55 41.56 -8.54
C ASP A 545 -4.80 40.19 -9.21
N CYS A 546 -4.10 39.14 -8.76
CA CYS A 546 -4.23 37.81 -9.36
C CYS A 546 -5.47 37.00 -8.93
N GLY A 547 -6.28 37.47 -7.98
CA GLY A 547 -7.51 36.81 -7.52
C GLY A 547 -7.32 35.54 -6.69
N CYS A 548 -6.09 35.12 -6.39
CA CYS A 548 -5.84 33.91 -5.60
C CYS A 548 -6.33 34.06 -4.16
N VAL A 549 -6.78 32.96 -3.54
CA VAL A 549 -7.23 33.00 -2.14
C VAL A 549 -6.03 33.18 -1.22
N ILE A 550 -5.96 34.31 -0.53
CA ILE A 550 -4.93 34.65 0.42
C ILE A 550 -5.48 34.61 1.85
N PHE A 551 -4.63 34.25 2.79
CA PHE A 551 -4.88 34.51 4.19
C PHE A 551 -4.47 35.95 4.48
N LEU A 552 -5.38 36.76 5.02
CA LEU A 552 -5.08 38.12 5.45
C LEU A 552 -4.28 38.07 6.77
N THR A 553 -2.97 37.82 6.66
CA THR A 553 -2.01 37.87 7.77
C THR A 553 -0.79 38.72 7.41
N GLY A 554 -0.24 39.43 8.39
CA GLY A 554 0.90 40.35 8.19
C GLY A 554 0.62 41.43 7.14
N ARG A 555 1.61 41.78 6.30
CA ARG A 555 1.48 42.80 5.24
C ARG A 555 0.38 42.53 4.19
N ALA A 556 -0.18 41.33 4.14
CA ALA A 556 -1.30 41.03 3.25
C ALA A 556 -2.62 41.66 3.74
N VAL A 557 -2.72 41.99 5.03
CA VAL A 557 -3.87 42.70 5.61
C VAL A 557 -3.98 44.11 5.03
N ASP A 558 -2.85 44.80 4.89
CA ASP A 558 -2.81 46.19 4.44
C ASP A 558 -2.91 46.32 2.91
N THR A 559 -2.26 45.39 2.20
CA THR A 559 -2.16 45.46 0.72
C THR A 559 -3.28 44.73 0.00
N GLY A 560 -3.91 43.73 0.64
CA GLY A 560 -4.84 42.82 -0.05
C GLY A 560 -4.18 42.01 -1.18
N LEU A 561 -2.84 41.94 -1.23
CA LEU A 561 -2.08 41.25 -2.27
C LEU A 561 -1.43 39.97 -1.75
N CYS A 562 -1.30 38.98 -2.62
CA CYS A 562 -0.50 37.79 -2.32
C CYS A 562 0.99 38.15 -2.26
N LYS A 563 1.80 37.30 -1.62
CA LYS A 563 3.23 37.56 -1.41
C LYS A 563 3.97 37.94 -2.71
N LEU A 564 3.70 37.22 -3.80
CA LEU A 564 4.34 37.44 -5.10
C LEU A 564 3.87 38.73 -5.78
N CYS A 565 2.56 39.00 -5.79
CA CYS A 565 2.04 40.28 -6.32
C CYS A 565 2.57 41.48 -5.53
N ARG A 566 2.81 41.31 -4.21
CA ARG A 566 3.42 42.36 -3.39
C ARG A 566 4.89 42.57 -3.73
N GLU A 567 5.67 41.49 -3.85
CA GLU A 567 7.09 41.58 -4.23
C GLU A 567 7.25 42.23 -5.62
N GLU A 568 6.32 41.96 -6.54
CA GLU A 568 6.27 42.61 -7.85
C GLU A 568 5.88 44.09 -7.77
N ALA A 569 4.86 44.45 -6.99
CA ALA A 569 4.49 45.84 -6.76
C ALA A 569 5.65 46.63 -6.13
N ASP A 570 6.34 46.04 -5.14
CA ASP A 570 7.51 46.62 -4.49
C ASP A 570 8.66 46.78 -5.50
N ALA A 571 8.93 45.78 -6.34
CA ALA A 571 9.95 45.86 -7.40
C ALA A 571 9.63 46.93 -8.46
N LEU A 572 8.36 47.09 -8.84
CA LEU A 572 7.92 48.14 -9.76
C LEU A 572 8.08 49.53 -9.16
N THR A 573 7.82 49.70 -7.86
CA THR A 573 8.07 50.99 -7.19
C THR A 573 9.56 51.34 -7.09
N VAL A 574 10.46 50.34 -7.02
CA VAL A 574 11.92 50.55 -6.99
C VAL A 574 12.48 50.79 -8.40
N ALA A 575 11.93 50.16 -9.43
CA ALA A 575 12.40 50.28 -10.81
C ALA A 575 12.13 51.65 -11.46
N VAL A 576 11.15 52.42 -10.97
CA VAL A 576 10.88 53.79 -11.44
C VAL A 576 12.05 54.76 -11.13
N ALA A 577 12.99 54.36 -10.27
CA ALA A 577 14.18 55.16 -9.94
C ALA A 577 15.42 54.88 -10.83
N ALA A 578 15.37 53.92 -11.77
CA ALA A 578 16.48 53.60 -12.66
C ALA A 578 16.05 53.62 -14.13
N PRO A 579 16.86 54.16 -15.08
CA PRO A 579 16.49 54.17 -16.49
C PRO A 579 16.58 52.74 -17.05
N ALA A 580 15.45 52.22 -17.51
CA ALA A 580 15.33 50.87 -18.06
C ALA A 580 15.94 50.79 -19.47
N ALA A 581 16.84 49.83 -19.69
CA ALA A 581 17.21 49.38 -21.03
C ALA A 581 16.10 48.47 -21.60
N PRO A 582 15.76 48.57 -22.90
CA PRO A 582 14.70 47.75 -23.48
C PRO A 582 15.18 46.31 -23.67
N SER A 583 14.59 45.37 -22.91
CA SER A 583 14.71 43.94 -23.19
C SER A 583 13.71 43.56 -24.28
N VAL A 584 14.22 43.32 -25.48
CA VAL A 584 13.45 42.70 -26.57
C VAL A 584 13.09 41.27 -26.15
N PRO A 585 11.82 40.84 -26.22
CA PRO A 585 11.44 39.47 -25.87
C PRO A 585 12.03 38.49 -26.91
N GLY A 586 12.99 37.67 -26.48
CA GLY A 586 13.61 36.65 -27.31
C GLY A 586 12.61 35.56 -27.70
N ALA A 587 12.63 35.15 -28.97
CA ALA A 587 11.89 33.99 -29.43
C ALA A 587 12.46 32.70 -28.81
N CYS A 588 11.60 31.75 -28.47
CA CYS A 588 12.00 30.45 -27.91
C CYS A 588 12.77 29.64 -28.97
N SER A 589 14.01 29.26 -28.68
CA SER A 589 14.89 28.57 -29.64
C SER A 589 14.54 27.09 -29.89
N GLY A 590 13.55 26.52 -29.17
CA GLY A 590 13.25 25.08 -29.25
C GLY A 590 14.38 24.20 -28.70
N PHE A 591 14.09 22.94 -28.39
CA PHE A 591 15.08 22.02 -27.79
C PHE A 591 16.04 21.41 -28.82
N ASP A 592 15.65 21.39 -30.11
CA ASP A 592 16.38 20.67 -31.15
C ASP A 592 16.94 21.57 -32.28
N GLY A 593 16.85 22.90 -32.18
CA GLY A 593 17.49 23.85 -33.11
C GLY A 593 17.00 23.85 -34.56
N GLU A 594 16.29 22.83 -35.04
CA GLU A 594 15.89 22.69 -36.45
C GLU A 594 14.48 23.20 -36.75
N VAL A 595 13.63 23.42 -35.73
CA VAL A 595 12.30 24.01 -35.90
C VAL A 595 12.10 25.17 -34.92
N PRO A 596 11.99 26.43 -35.39
CA PRO A 596 11.77 27.56 -34.51
C PRO A 596 10.42 27.42 -33.80
N CYS A 597 10.44 27.49 -32.47
CA CYS A 597 9.23 27.42 -31.66
C CYS A 597 8.40 28.68 -31.91
N THR A 598 7.22 28.53 -32.52
CA THR A 598 6.29 29.65 -32.78
C THR A 598 5.62 30.17 -31.51
N ARG A 599 5.86 29.54 -30.35
CA ARG A 599 5.35 30.01 -29.06
C ARG A 599 6.21 31.15 -28.56
N ARG A 600 5.58 32.25 -28.15
CA ARG A 600 6.27 33.35 -27.45
C ARG A 600 6.92 32.80 -26.18
N ALA A 601 8.13 33.28 -25.87
CA ALA A 601 8.82 32.89 -24.66
C ALA A 601 7.94 33.25 -23.44
N LEU A 602 7.85 32.33 -22.48
CA LEU A 602 7.11 32.57 -21.25
C LEU A 602 7.71 33.79 -20.52
N PRO A 603 6.89 34.61 -19.84
CA PRO A 603 7.39 35.72 -19.05
C PRO A 603 8.43 35.21 -18.04
N THR A 604 9.60 35.84 -18.01
CA THR A 604 10.71 35.48 -17.09
C THR A 604 10.47 35.96 -15.66
N ARG A 605 9.32 36.60 -15.38
CA ARG A 605 8.97 37.12 -14.06
C ARG A 605 8.36 36.06 -13.16
N ASN A 606 8.69 36.12 -11.86
CA ASN A 606 8.16 35.22 -10.82
C ASN A 606 6.73 35.61 -10.42
N VAL A 607 5.73 35.22 -11.21
CA VAL A 607 4.31 35.46 -10.90
C VAL A 607 3.67 34.28 -10.18
N CYS A 608 2.59 34.53 -9.41
CA CYS A 608 1.89 33.45 -8.72
C CYS A 608 1.18 32.51 -9.72
N LEU A 609 0.92 31.26 -9.33
CA LEU A 609 0.32 30.24 -10.20
C LEU A 609 -1.01 30.67 -10.85
N THR A 610 -1.85 31.41 -10.13
CA THR A 610 -3.14 31.92 -10.64
C THR A 610 -2.94 33.06 -11.64
N HIS A 611 -1.94 33.92 -11.43
CA HIS A 611 -1.61 34.98 -12.38
C HIS A 611 -1.00 34.39 -13.66
N ARG A 612 -0.08 33.43 -13.50
CA ARG A 612 0.52 32.69 -14.62
C ARG A 612 -0.53 31.99 -15.47
N SER A 613 -1.53 31.37 -14.84
CA SER A 613 -2.62 30.71 -15.57
C SER A 613 -3.57 31.72 -16.23
N ARG A 614 -3.76 32.92 -15.66
CA ARG A 614 -4.52 34.00 -16.32
C ARG A 614 -3.78 34.62 -17.50
N GLU A 615 -2.47 34.86 -17.39
CA GLU A 615 -1.66 35.33 -18.51
C GLU A 615 -1.70 34.33 -19.67
N LEU A 616 -1.49 33.04 -19.37
CA LEU A 616 -1.59 31.97 -20.35
C LEU A 616 -2.99 31.82 -20.95
N ALA A 617 -4.05 32.17 -20.22
CA ALA A 617 -5.42 32.09 -20.70
C ALA A 617 -5.86 33.34 -21.49
N GLY A 618 -5.37 34.53 -21.12
CA GLY A 618 -5.65 35.79 -21.81
C GLY A 618 -4.95 35.90 -23.17
N GLU A 619 -3.88 35.13 -23.39
CA GLU A 619 -3.14 35.08 -24.66
C GLU A 619 -3.75 34.13 -25.71
N VAL A 620 -4.83 33.41 -25.38
CA VAL A 620 -5.56 32.53 -26.31
C VAL A 620 -6.78 33.22 -26.95
N ALA A 621 -7.02 34.50 -26.63
CA ALA A 621 -8.09 35.32 -27.21
C ALA A 621 -7.65 36.10 -28.46
#